data_AF-A0A9J5WSC9-F1
#
_entry.id   AF-A0A9J5WSC9-F1
#
_cell.length_a   1.000
_cell.length_b   1.000
_cell.length_c   1.000
_cell.angle_alpha   90.00
_cell.angle_beta   90.00
_cell.angle_gamma   90.00
#
_symmetry.space_group_name_H-M   'P 1'
#
loop_
_entity.id
_entity.type
_entity.pdbx_description
1 polymer ?
#
loop_
_entity_poly.entity_id
_entity_poly.type
_entity_poly.pdbx_seq_one_letter_code
_entity_poly.pdbx_strand_id
1 'polypeptide(L)'
;MREYVYELVEFKVQGDGNCQFRALSDQFYRTPEHHKFVRQQVVNQLKSCPEIYDGYVPMAYHDYLNKMSKNGEWGDHVTLQAASDSYGVKILVITSFRDTCYIEILPTIQKSERDITAVEMKKKYLAISNEQLESQDGYQ
;
A
#
# COMPACT_ATOMS: atom_id res chain seq x y z
N MET A 1 1.69 -10.74 -30.90
CA MET A 1 1.29 -11.42 -29.66
C MET A 1 1.30 -10.35 -28.58
N ARG A 2 0.12 -9.92 -28.09
CA ARG A 2 0.02 -8.95 -26.98
C ARG A 2 -0.19 -9.76 -25.72
N GLU A 3 0.76 -9.69 -24.80
CA GLU A 3 0.63 -10.28 -23.47
C GLU A 3 -0.32 -9.40 -22.66
N TYR A 4 -1.52 -9.92 -22.38
CA TYR A 4 -2.42 -9.36 -21.37
C TYR A 4 -1.97 -9.90 -20.02
N VAL A 5 -1.02 -9.22 -19.39
CA VAL A 5 -0.59 -9.56 -18.03
C VAL A 5 -1.09 -8.45 -17.13
N TYR A 6 -2.22 -8.71 -16.46
CA TYR A 6 -2.95 -7.87 -15.51
C TYR A 6 -3.74 -6.69 -16.12
N GLU A 7 -5.08 -6.69 -15.95
CA GLU A 7 -5.97 -5.57 -16.29
C GLU A 7 -5.84 -4.43 -15.26
N LEU A 8 -4.67 -3.80 -15.17
CA LEU A 8 -4.39 -2.71 -14.24
C LEU A 8 -4.59 -1.35 -14.90
N VAL A 9 -5.16 -0.40 -14.16
CA VAL A 9 -5.34 0.99 -14.62
C VAL A 9 -4.48 1.95 -13.79
N GLU A 10 -3.69 2.79 -14.47
CA GLU A 10 -2.88 3.86 -13.86
C GLU A 10 -3.73 5.13 -13.61
N PHE A 11 -4.00 5.41 -12.34
CA PHE A 11 -4.52 6.66 -11.76
C PHE A 11 -3.43 7.62 -11.20
N LYS A 12 -2.93 8.60 -11.95
CA LYS A 12 -1.84 9.47 -11.45
C LYS A 12 -2.18 10.21 -10.15
N VAL A 13 -1.45 9.91 -9.06
CA VAL A 13 -1.45 10.73 -7.83
C VAL A 13 -0.41 11.84 -7.91
N GLN A 14 -0.64 12.92 -7.16
CA GLN A 14 0.32 14.00 -6.99
C GLN A 14 1.63 13.44 -6.41
N GLY A 15 2.77 13.78 -7.02
CA GLY A 15 4.11 13.35 -6.58
C GLY A 15 4.60 14.10 -5.35
N ASP A 16 3.76 14.20 -4.32
CA ASP A 16 4.11 14.73 -3.00
C ASP A 16 4.45 13.58 -2.04
N GLY A 17 4.96 13.86 -0.84
CA GLY A 17 5.25 12.82 0.13
C GLY A 17 4.01 12.13 0.72
N ASN A 18 2.80 12.39 0.19
CA ASN A 18 1.59 11.66 0.57
C ASN A 18 1.20 10.57 -0.44
N CYS A 19 1.90 10.48 -1.57
CA CYS A 19 1.57 9.56 -2.66
C CYS A 19 1.32 8.11 -2.21
N GLN A 20 2.19 7.53 -1.38
CA GLN A 20 2.00 6.16 -0.87
C GLN A 20 0.68 6.02 -0.08
N PHE A 21 0.39 6.97 0.81
CA PHE A 21 -0.83 6.95 1.63
C PHE A 21 -2.09 7.26 0.80
N ARG A 22 -1.98 8.07 -0.26
CA ARG A 22 -3.07 8.29 -1.22
C ARG A 22 -3.37 7.02 -2.01
N ALA A 23 -2.34 6.30 -2.45
CA ALA A 23 -2.50 5.02 -3.13
C ALA A 23 -3.17 3.99 -2.20
N LEU A 24 -2.70 3.86 -0.96
CA LEU A 24 -3.34 2.99 0.04
C LEU A 24 -4.79 3.41 0.33
N SER A 25 -5.06 4.71 0.47
CA SER A 25 -6.40 5.24 0.66
C SER A 25 -7.34 4.89 -0.49
N ASP A 26 -6.88 5.06 -1.72
CA ASP A 26 -7.64 4.69 -2.92
C ASP A 26 -7.97 3.19 -2.92
N GLN A 27 -7.02 2.34 -2.54
CA GLN A 27 -7.26 0.91 -2.49
C GLN A 27 -8.21 0.49 -1.35
N PHE A 28 -8.09 1.09 -0.16
CA PHE A 28 -8.92 0.75 0.99
C PHE A 28 -10.33 1.37 0.94
N TYR A 29 -10.45 2.58 0.39
CA TYR A 29 -11.65 3.40 0.48
C TYR A 29 -12.19 3.87 -0.87
N ARG A 30 -11.61 3.43 -1.99
CA ARG A 30 -11.96 3.85 -3.36
C ARG A 30 -11.85 5.36 -3.58
N THR A 31 -10.99 6.03 -2.81
CA THR A 31 -10.81 7.48 -2.83
C THR A 31 -9.45 7.87 -2.20
N PRO A 32 -8.60 8.70 -2.83
CA PRO A 32 -7.32 9.14 -2.26
C PRO A 32 -7.43 10.15 -1.09
N GLU A 33 -8.63 10.65 -0.80
CA GLU A 33 -8.92 11.73 0.14
C GLU A 33 -8.71 11.34 1.60
N HIS A 34 -8.78 10.04 1.92
CA HIS A 34 -8.54 9.53 3.28
C HIS A 34 -7.05 9.29 3.60
N HIS A 35 -6.11 9.75 2.77
CA HIS A 35 -4.67 9.52 2.96
C HIS A 35 -4.14 9.94 4.35
N LYS A 36 -4.68 11.00 4.96
CA LYS A 36 -4.30 11.41 6.33
C LYS A 36 -4.74 10.39 7.37
N PHE A 37 -5.94 9.85 7.22
CA PHE A 37 -6.46 8.80 8.10
C PHE A 37 -5.65 7.51 7.95
N VAL A 38 -5.34 7.12 6.71
CA VAL A 38 -4.48 5.95 6.45
C VAL A 38 -3.10 6.12 7.11
N ARG A 39 -2.45 7.28 6.93
CA ARG A 39 -1.18 7.59 7.61
C ARG A 39 -1.32 7.42 9.12
N GLN A 40 -2.40 7.93 9.71
CA GLN A 40 -2.63 7.81 11.14
C GLN A 40 -2.74 6.35 11.59
N GLN A 41 -3.45 5.49 10.84
CA GLN A 41 -3.57 4.06 11.16
C GLN A 41 -2.22 3.36 11.08
N VAL A 42 -1.45 3.61 10.02
CA VAL A 42 -0.09 3.06 9.85
C VAL A 42 0.82 3.47 11.00
N VAL A 43 0.83 4.76 11.37
CA VAL A 43 1.64 5.26 12.48
C VAL A 43 1.18 4.66 13.82
N ASN A 44 -0.12 4.44 14.02
CA ASN A 44 -0.63 3.78 15.22
C ASN A 44 -0.18 2.31 15.31
N GLN A 45 -0.19 1.59 14.18
CA GLN A 45 0.33 0.23 14.11
C GLN A 45 1.83 0.17 14.45
N LEU A 46 2.62 1.07 13.86
CA LEU A 46 4.05 1.21 14.17
C LEU A 46 4.29 1.47 15.66
N LYS A 47 3.50 2.36 16.28
CA LYS A 47 3.59 2.67 17.72
C LYS A 47 3.20 1.50 18.62
N SER A 48 2.27 0.65 18.18
CA SER A 48 1.69 -0.41 19.01
C SER A 48 2.55 -1.67 19.04
N CYS A 49 3.36 -1.90 18.00
CA CYS A 49 4.22 -3.08 17.87
C CYS A 49 5.65 -2.71 17.44
N PRO A 50 6.37 -1.84 18.18
CA PRO A 50 7.70 -1.38 17.80
C PRO A 50 8.70 -2.52 17.59
N GLU A 51 8.58 -3.61 18.36
CA GLU A 51 9.44 -4.79 18.29
C GLU A 51 9.45 -5.48 16.92
N ILE A 52 8.40 -5.29 16.12
CA ILE A 52 8.30 -5.84 14.77
C ILE A 52 9.09 -4.99 13.78
N TYR A 53 9.16 -3.66 13.98
CA TYR A 53 9.62 -2.74 12.94
C TYR A 53 10.96 -2.05 13.24
N ASP A 54 11.34 -1.91 14.52
CA ASP A 54 12.50 -1.12 14.96
C ASP A 54 13.80 -1.55 14.25
N GLY A 55 14.02 -2.86 14.13
CA GLY A 55 15.20 -3.42 13.47
C GLY A 55 15.34 -3.14 11.97
N TYR A 56 14.30 -2.62 11.31
CA TYR A 56 14.29 -2.31 9.88
C TYR A 56 14.53 -0.83 9.57
N VAL A 57 14.65 0.00 10.61
CA VAL A 57 14.80 1.45 10.48
C VAL A 57 16.25 1.85 10.79
N PRO A 58 16.93 2.64 9.92
CA PRO A 58 18.34 2.99 10.10
C PRO A 58 18.59 4.11 11.13
N MET A 59 17.58 4.46 11.93
CA MET A 59 17.65 5.53 12.93
C MET A 59 16.87 5.15 14.18
N ALA A 60 17.01 5.95 15.24
CA ALA A 60 16.23 5.76 16.46
C ALA A 60 14.72 5.72 16.15
N TYR A 61 14.04 4.67 16.61
CA TYR A 61 12.64 4.43 16.26
C TYR A 61 11.72 5.58 16.62
N HIS A 62 11.99 6.24 17.75
CA HIS A 62 11.24 7.42 18.17
C HIS A 62 11.30 8.56 17.14
N ASP A 63 12.48 8.82 16.59
CA ASP A 63 12.67 9.86 15.56
C ASP A 63 11.99 9.48 14.25
N TYR A 64 12.02 8.19 13.89
CA TYR A 64 11.29 7.65 12.76
C TYR A 64 9.78 7.86 12.90
N LEU A 65 9.19 7.49 14.04
CA LEU A 65 7.77 7.71 14.33
C LEU A 65 7.40 9.19 14.26
N ASN A 66 8.25 10.07 14.81
CA ASN A 66 8.04 11.52 14.76
C ASN A 66 8.09 12.07 13.33
N LYS A 67 9.00 11.58 12.49
CA LYS A 67 9.03 11.92 11.06
C LYS A 67 7.79 11.42 10.36
N MET A 68 7.45 10.14 10.52
CA MET A 68 6.39 9.48 9.75
C MET A 68 4.99 9.98 10.11
N SER A 69 4.83 10.56 11.30
CA SER A 69 3.63 11.29 11.73
C SER A 69 3.40 12.61 10.98
N LYS A 70 4.42 13.18 10.31
CA LYS A 70 4.30 14.47 9.62
C LYS A 70 3.57 14.32 8.30
N ASN A 71 2.64 15.24 8.03
CA ASN A 71 1.99 15.33 6.74
C ASN A 71 3.03 15.65 5.64
N GLY A 72 2.98 14.91 4.54
CA GLY A 72 3.95 15.05 3.45
C GLY A 72 5.29 14.33 3.70
N GLU A 73 5.47 13.58 4.78
CA GLU A 73 6.63 12.70 4.94
C GLU A 73 6.47 11.46 4.06
N TRP A 74 7.52 11.09 3.32
CA TRP A 74 7.50 9.98 2.38
C TRP A 74 7.42 8.64 3.12
N GLY A 75 6.47 7.80 2.73
CA GLY A 75 6.43 6.40 3.18
C GLY A 75 7.52 5.56 2.51
N ASP A 76 7.80 4.42 3.12
CA ASP A 76 8.82 3.44 2.72
C ASP A 76 8.24 2.00 2.76
N HIS A 77 9.10 0.99 2.74
CA HIS A 77 8.68 -0.41 2.83
C HIS A 77 8.15 -0.80 4.22
N VAL A 78 8.62 -0.15 5.28
CA VAL A 78 8.16 -0.40 6.66
C VAL A 78 6.74 0.13 6.85
N THR A 79 6.41 1.28 6.27
CA THR A 79 5.03 1.79 6.28
C THR A 79 4.07 0.93 5.47
N LEU A 80 4.53 0.27 4.40
CA LEU A 80 3.72 -0.71 3.66
C LEU A 80 3.46 -1.98 4.48
N GLN A 81 4.50 -2.51 5.16
CA GLN A 81 4.33 -3.64 6.07
C GLN A 81 3.33 -3.30 7.19
N ALA A 82 3.51 -2.16 7.87
CA ALA A 82 2.58 -1.71 8.90
C ALA A 82 1.15 -1.45 8.36
N ALA A 83 1.00 -1.01 7.12
CA ALA A 83 -0.32 -0.92 6.49
C ALA A 83 -0.96 -2.30 6.29
N SER A 84 -0.19 -3.27 5.78
CA SER A 84 -0.64 -4.66 5.62
C SER A 84 -1.09 -5.23 6.97
N ASP A 85 -0.27 -5.07 8.02
CA ASP A 85 -0.57 -5.56 9.37
C ASP A 85 -1.78 -4.86 10.00
N SER A 86 -1.89 -3.53 9.86
CA SER A 86 -2.98 -2.75 10.43
C SER A 86 -4.33 -3.13 9.83
N TYR A 87 -4.39 -3.31 8.51
CA TYR A 87 -5.62 -3.60 7.78
C TYR A 87 -5.87 -5.11 7.62
N GLY A 88 -4.86 -5.94 7.88
CA GLY A 88 -4.94 -7.39 7.77
C GLY A 88 -5.13 -7.89 6.34
N VAL A 89 -4.52 -7.18 5.37
CA VAL A 89 -4.66 -7.40 3.92
C VAL A 89 -3.29 -7.61 3.30
N LYS A 90 -3.21 -8.49 2.30
CA LYS A 90 -2.01 -8.59 1.46
C LYS A 90 -1.83 -7.31 0.66
N ILE A 91 -0.60 -6.85 0.50
CA ILE A 91 -0.23 -5.72 -0.35
C ILE A 91 0.71 -6.21 -1.45
N LEU A 92 0.29 -6.10 -2.72
CA LEU A 92 1.10 -6.45 -3.89
C LEU A 92 1.75 -5.21 -4.52
N VAL A 93 3.08 -5.16 -4.53
CA VAL A 93 3.88 -4.06 -5.06
C VAL A 93 4.46 -4.40 -6.41
N ILE A 94 3.86 -3.90 -7.49
CA ILE A 94 4.34 -4.11 -8.86
C ILE A 94 5.37 -3.05 -9.23
N THR A 95 6.48 -3.44 -9.87
CA THR A 95 7.56 -2.52 -10.23
C THR A 95 8.11 -2.78 -11.64
N SER A 96 8.81 -1.77 -12.19
CA SER A 96 9.43 -1.83 -13.53
C SER A 96 10.85 -2.37 -13.53
N PHE A 97 11.32 -2.94 -12.41
CA PHE A 97 12.60 -3.63 -12.37
C PHE A 97 12.46 -4.98 -13.08
N ARG A 98 13.37 -5.25 -14.02
CA ARG A 98 13.26 -6.41 -14.94
C ARG A 98 13.39 -7.76 -14.23
N ASP A 99 14.04 -7.77 -13.07
CA ASP A 99 14.37 -9.00 -12.34
C ASP A 99 13.38 -9.29 -11.19
N THR A 100 12.52 -8.34 -10.85
CA THR A 100 11.48 -8.50 -9.81
C THR A 100 10.29 -7.65 -10.21
N CYS A 101 9.35 -8.24 -10.94
CA CYS A 101 8.19 -7.51 -11.47
C CYS A 101 7.16 -7.17 -10.38
N TYR A 102 7.19 -7.88 -9.25
CA TYR A 102 6.33 -7.60 -8.11
C TYR A 102 6.93 -8.09 -6.78
N ILE A 103 6.50 -7.50 -5.67
CA ILE A 103 6.85 -7.85 -4.29
C ILE A 103 5.53 -8.05 -3.53
N GLU A 104 5.40 -9.15 -2.79
CA GLU A 104 4.24 -9.41 -1.94
C GLU A 104 4.57 -9.08 -0.47
N ILE A 105 3.69 -8.32 0.16
CA ILE A 105 3.76 -7.97 1.58
C ILE A 105 2.55 -8.62 2.25
N LEU A 106 2.83 -9.56 3.15
CA LEU A 106 1.81 -10.31 3.87
C LEU A 106 1.62 -9.73 5.28
N PRO A 107 0.39 -9.73 5.81
CA PRO A 107 0.16 -9.35 7.18
C PRO A 107 0.64 -10.46 8.14
N THR A 108 1.14 -10.05 9.29
CA THR A 108 1.53 -10.93 10.40
C THR A 108 0.34 -11.71 10.94
N ILE A 109 -0.85 -11.08 10.94
CA ILE A 109 -2.13 -11.73 11.27
C ILE A 109 -3.14 -11.36 10.18
N GLN A 110 -3.53 -12.34 9.37
CA GLN A 110 -4.51 -12.14 8.31
C GLN A 110 -5.92 -12.05 8.90
N LYS A 111 -6.59 -10.90 8.70
CA LYS A 111 -7.96 -10.64 9.20
C LYS A 111 -9.03 -10.79 8.11
N SER A 112 -8.61 -10.92 6.85
CA SER A 112 -9.49 -10.96 5.67
C SER A 112 -8.80 -11.74 4.54
N GLU A 113 -9.59 -12.47 3.74
CA GLU A 113 -9.14 -13.10 2.49
C GLU A 113 -9.04 -12.10 1.32
N ARG A 114 -9.46 -10.84 1.50
CA ARG A 114 -9.33 -9.80 0.47
C ARG A 114 -7.87 -9.40 0.29
N ASP A 115 -7.36 -9.62 -0.91
CA ASP A 115 -6.06 -9.13 -1.37
C ASP A 115 -6.18 -7.68 -1.86
N ILE A 116 -5.15 -6.88 -1.58
CA ILE A 116 -5.07 -5.50 -2.03
C ILE A 116 -3.75 -5.29 -2.79
N THR A 117 -3.81 -4.57 -3.90
CA THR A 117 -2.64 -4.32 -4.75
C THR A 117 -2.15 -2.89 -4.52
N ALA A 118 -0.89 -2.68 -4.11
CA ALA A 118 -0.28 -1.35 -3.99
C ALA A 118 1.02 -1.26 -4.81
N VAL A 119 0.94 -0.74 -6.03
CA VAL A 119 2.04 -0.73 -7.03
C VAL A 119 3.13 0.33 -6.75
N GLU A 120 4.41 -0.03 -6.97
CA GLU A 120 5.59 0.84 -6.87
C GLU A 120 6.37 0.88 -8.20
N MET A 121 6.18 1.91 -9.02
CA MET A 121 7.05 2.15 -10.17
C MET A 121 8.02 3.30 -9.87
N LYS A 122 9.31 3.11 -10.19
CA LYS A 122 10.41 4.10 -10.19
C LYS A 122 9.93 5.55 -9.99
N LYS A 123 9.91 5.99 -8.73
CA LYS A 123 9.60 7.34 -8.24
C LYS A 123 8.16 7.86 -8.38
N LYS A 124 7.13 7.04 -8.64
CA LYS A 124 5.70 7.39 -8.50
C LYS A 124 4.88 6.13 -8.16
N TYR A 125 4.25 6.10 -6.98
CA TYR A 125 3.36 5.01 -6.57
C TYR A 125 2.06 5.08 -7.34
N LEU A 126 1.69 4.04 -8.10
CA LEU A 126 0.29 3.74 -8.44
C LEU A 126 -0.03 2.51 -9.33
N ALA A 127 -1.12 1.75 -9.05
CA ALA A 127 -2.19 1.22 -9.94
C ALA A 127 -3.01 0.05 -9.33
N ILE A 128 -4.24 -0.13 -9.84
CA ILE A 128 -5.44 -0.77 -9.24
C ILE A 128 -5.67 -2.22 -9.72
N SER A 129 -6.19 -3.11 -8.85
CA SER A 129 -6.95 -4.31 -9.27
C SER A 129 -8.45 -4.17 -8.95
N ASN A 130 -9.31 -4.18 -9.97
CA ASN A 130 -10.75 -4.40 -9.80
C ASN A 130 -11.02 -5.91 -9.76
N GLU A 131 -11.09 -6.51 -8.58
CA GLU A 131 -11.94 -7.69 -8.42
C GLU A 131 -13.36 -7.20 -8.15
N GLN A 132 -14.12 -6.98 -9.24
CA GLN A 132 -15.58 -7.11 -9.30
C GLN A 132 -16.03 -6.77 -10.73
N LEU A 133 -16.01 -7.76 -11.63
CA LEU A 133 -16.85 -7.78 -12.84
C LEU A 133 -17.22 -9.23 -13.23
N GLU A 134 -17.75 -9.98 -12.26
CA GLU A 134 -18.76 -11.04 -12.48
C GLU A 134 -19.69 -10.90 -11.27
N SER A 135 -20.92 -10.41 -11.37
CA SER A 135 -22.03 -10.99 -12.12
C SER A 135 -23.10 -9.93 -12.44
N GLN A 136 -23.39 -9.71 -13.71
CA GLN A 136 -24.77 -9.49 -14.14
C GLN A 136 -25.13 -10.64 -15.09
N ASP A 137 -25.80 -11.63 -14.50
CA ASP A 137 -26.83 -12.50 -15.05
C ASP A 137 -26.73 -12.95 -16.51
N GLY A 138 -26.44 -14.25 -16.67
CA GLY A 138 -26.93 -15.01 -17.82
C GLY A 138 -28.41 -15.39 -17.66
N TYR A 139 -29.06 -15.66 -18.81
CA TYR A 139 -30.46 -16.04 -19.03
C TYR A 139 -31.45 -14.87 -18.90
N GLN A 140 -32.04 -14.32 -19.97
CA GLN A 140 -32.69 -14.96 -21.13
C GLN A 140 -32.79 -14.01 -22.34
#